data_AF-A0A7V2SUX7-F1
#
_entry.id   AF-A0A7V2SUX7-F1
#
_cell.length_a   1.000
_cell.length_b   1.000
_cell.length_c   1.000
_cell.angle_alpha   90.00
_cell.angle_beta   90.00
_cell.angle_gamma   90.00
#
_symmetry.space_group_name_H-M   'P 1'
#
loop_
_entity.id
_entity.type
_entity.pdbx_description
1 polymer ?
#
loop_
_entity_poly.entity_id
_entity_poly.type
_entity_poly.pdbx_seq_one_letter_code
_entity_poly.pdbx_strand_id
1 'polypeptide(L)' 'MDWNPADELQTKRLAKALKQAVNLLPFEQREVFLLHQEAALTLPQIAQMLDEGIEKIKSRYRYAIKRLRNSLEKLR' A
#
# COMPACT_ATOMS: atom_id res chain seq x y z
N MET A 1 28.41 1.19 15.17
CA MET A 1 26.94 1.21 15.11
C MET A 1 26.60 2.64 14.77
N ASP A 2 26.54 2.93 13.48
CA ASP A 2 26.49 4.30 12.98
C ASP A 2 25.02 4.75 12.97
N TRP A 3 24.53 5.08 14.16
CA TRP A 3 23.20 5.67 14.32
C TRP A 3 23.27 7.15 13.91
N ASN A 4 22.53 7.51 12.86
CA ASN A 4 22.41 8.87 12.38
C ASN A 4 20.98 9.40 12.63
N PRO A 5 20.80 10.44 13.46
CA PRO A 5 19.50 11.06 13.71
C PRO A 5 18.74 11.51 12.44
N ALA A 6 19.47 11.86 11.38
CA ALA A 6 18.86 12.25 10.10
C ALA A 6 18.13 11.07 9.42
N ASP A 7 18.64 9.84 9.59
CA ASP A 7 18.03 8.64 9.03
C ASP A 7 16.72 8.29 9.76
N GLU A 8 16.67 8.53 11.07
CA GLU A 8 15.45 8.34 11.86
C GLU A 8 14.37 9.37 11.47
N LEU A 9 14.75 10.63 11.29
CA LEU A 9 13.82 11.67 10.85
C LEU A 9 13.28 11.36 9.44
N GLN A 10 14.14 10.92 8.52
CA GLN A 10 13.73 10.55 7.18
C GLN A 10 12.80 9.33 7.19
N THR A 11 13.11 8.31 7.98
CA THR A 11 12.24 7.14 8.19
C THR A 11 10.86 7.56 8.69
N LYS A 12 10.80 8.42 9.72
CA LYS A 12 9.55 8.95 10.27
C LYS A 12 8.73 9.72 9.23
N ARG A 13 9.39 10.53 8.38
CA ARG A 13 8.74 11.26 7.29
C ARG A 13 8.14 10.31 6.25
N LEU A 14 8.92 9.31 5.80
CA LEU A 14 8.45 8.31 4.84
C LEU A 14 7.28 7.49 5.39
N ALA A 15 7.35 7.05 6.64
CA ALA A 15 6.27 6.31 7.29
C ALA A 15 4.98 7.14 7.36
N LYS A 16 5.08 8.43 7.73
CA LYS A 16 3.93 9.34 7.74
C LYS A 16 3.33 9.52 6.34
N ALA A 17 4.17 9.70 5.32
CA ALA A 17 3.73 9.87 3.95
C ALA A 17 3.07 8.61 3.39
N LEU A 18 3.62 7.43 3.68
CA LEU A 18 3.01 6.15 3.29
C LEU A 18 1.63 6.00 3.92
N LYS A 19 1.49 6.24 5.23
CA LYS A 19 0.20 6.18 5.93
C LYS A 19 -0.83 7.12 5.29
N GLN A 20 -0.43 8.35 4.96
CA GLN A 20 -1.28 9.30 4.26
C GLN A 20 -1.66 8.82 2.85
N ALA A 21 -0.69 8.29 2.09
CA ALA A 21 -0.93 7.78 0.74
C ALA A 21 -1.92 6.61 0.73
N VAL A 22 -1.79 5.67 1.68
CA VAL A 22 -2.76 4.57 1.87
C VAL A 22 -4.15 5.12 2.18
N ASN A 23 -4.25 6.14 3.05
CA ASN A 23 -5.51 6.79 3.39
C ASN A 23 -6.15 7.60 2.25
N LEU A 24 -5.41 7.90 1.18
CA LEU A 24 -5.92 8.58 -0.02
C LEU A 24 -6.28 7.61 -1.14
N LEU A 25 -5.98 6.31 -0.99
CA LEU A 25 -6.42 5.30 -1.96
C LEU A 25 -7.95 5.20 -1.99
N PRO A 26 -8.56 5.04 -3.18
CA PRO A 26 -9.95 4.60 -3.29
C PRO A 26 -10.19 3.34 -2.45
N PHE A 27 -11.35 3.24 -1.81
CA PHE A 27 -11.66 2.16 -0.85
C PHE A 27 -11.29 0.78 -1.38
N GLU A 28 -11.77 0.43 -2.58
CA GLU A 28 -11.53 -0.87 -3.19
C GLU A 28 -10.04 -1.19 -3.45
N GLN A 29 -9.22 -0.16 -3.73
CA GLN A 29 -7.78 -0.31 -3.93
C GLN A 29 -7.06 -0.48 -2.60
N ARG A 30 -7.51 0.28 -1.58
CA ARG A 30 -6.99 0.22 -0.22
C ARG A 30 -7.27 -1.13 0.43
N GLU A 31 -8.50 -1.62 0.32
CA GLU A 31 -8.94 -2.89 0.90
C GLU A 31 -8.08 -4.05 0.38
N VAL A 32 -7.94 -4.18 -0.94
CA VAL A 32 -7.11 -5.23 -1.54
C VAL A 32 -5.65 -5.11 -1.13
N PHE A 33 -5.11 -3.88 -1.07
CA PHE A 33 -3.74 -3.66 -0.60
C PHE A 33 -3.54 -4.08 0.86
N LEU A 34 -4.44 -3.67 1.76
CA LEU A 34 -4.35 -3.98 3.18
C LEU A 34 -4.55 -5.47 3.46
N LEU A 35 -5.50 -6.13 2.80
CA LEU A 35 -5.68 -7.58 2.91
C LEU A 35 -4.44 -8.35 2.45
N HIS A 36 -3.76 -7.86 1.41
CA HIS A 36 -2.53 -8.48 0.95
C HIS A 36 -1.33 -8.24 1.88
N GLN A 37 -1.18 -7.03 2.42
CA GLN A 37 -0.01 -6.64 3.21
C GLN A 37 -0.14 -6.95 4.70
N GLU A 38 -1.30 -6.66 5.31
CA GLU A 38 -1.52 -6.81 6.75
C GLU A 38 -2.09 -8.18 7.11
N ALA A 39 -2.98 -8.72 6.27
CA ALA A 39 -3.59 -10.04 6.49
C ALA A 39 -2.86 -11.19 5.74
N ALA A 40 -1.77 -10.87 5.04
CA ALA A 40 -0.95 -11.83 4.28
C ALA A 40 -1.76 -12.71 3.28
N LEU A 41 -2.90 -12.21 2.81
CA LEU A 41 -3.75 -12.95 1.86
C LEU A 41 -3.21 -12.83 0.44
N THR A 42 -3.25 -13.91 -0.31
CA THR A 42 -2.96 -13.88 -1.74
C THR A 42 -4.12 -13.23 -2.52
N LEU A 43 -3.85 -12.65 -3.70
CA LEU A 43 -4.93 -12.06 -4.53
C LEU A 43 -6.06 -13.05 -4.87
N PRO A 44 -5.81 -14.36 -5.12
CA PRO A 44 -6.88 -15.35 -5.25
C PRO A 44 -7.71 -15.54 -3.98
N GLN A 45 -7.10 -15.57 -2.80
CA GLN A 45 -7.84 -15.66 -1.53
C GLN A 45 -8.70 -14.42 -1.29
N ILE A 46 -8.19 -13.24 -1.63
CA ILE A 46 -8.96 -11.99 -1.55
C ILE A 46 -10.14 -12.00 -2.52
N ALA A 47 -9.96 -12.50 -3.75
CA ALA A 47 -11.03 -12.64 -4.72
C ALA A 47 -12.16 -13.54 -4.21
N GLN A 48 -11.82 -14.68 -3.58
CA GLN A 48 -12.80 -15.56 -2.94
C GLN A 48 -13.47 -14.89 -1.74
N MET A 49 -12.69 -14.22 -0.89
CA MET A 49 -13.20 -13.56 0.32
C MET A 49 -14.19 -12.43 0.02
N LEU A 50 -13.94 -11.65 -1.04
CA LEU A 50 -14.77 -10.53 -1.45
C LEU A 50 -15.88 -10.92 -2.44
N ASP A 51 -15.94 -12.20 -2.86
CA ASP A 51 -16.83 -12.70 -3.91
C ASP A 51 -16.74 -11.88 -5.21
N GLU A 52 -15.51 -11.62 -5.64
CA GLU A 52 -15.22 -10.81 -6.82
C GLU A 52 -14.25 -11.50 -7.78
N GLY A 53 -14.30 -11.14 -9.07
CA GLY A 53 -13.43 -11.71 -10.10
C GLY A 53 -11.95 -11.39 -9.86
N ILE A 54 -11.08 -12.39 -10.04
CA ILE A 54 -9.62 -12.27 -9.82
C ILE A 54 -8.97 -11.14 -10.62
N GLU A 55 -9.41 -10.86 -11.84
CA GLU A 55 -8.87 -9.78 -12.66
C GLU A 55 -9.22 -8.39 -12.12
N LYS A 56 -10.37 -8.26 -11.43
CA LYS A 56 -10.76 -7.02 -10.75
C LYS A 56 -9.89 -6.79 -9.52
N ILE A 57 -9.65 -7.82 -8.71
CA ILE A 57 -8.72 -7.77 -7.57
C ILE A 57 -7.30 -7.44 -8.01
N LYS A 58 -6.77 -8.10 -9.04
CA LYS A 58 -5.45 -7.78 -9.61
C LYS A 58 -5.39 -6.32 -10.07
N SER A 59 -6.41 -5.82 -10.75
CA SER A 59 -6.46 -4.43 -11.19
C SER A 59 -6.44 -3.46 -10.01
N ARG A 60 -7.29 -3.69 -9.00
CA ARG A 60 -7.33 -2.88 -7.77
C ARG A 60 -5.97 -2.86 -7.07
N TYR A 61 -5.32 -4.02 -6.93
CA TYR A 61 -3.99 -4.12 -6.34
C TYR A 61 -2.93 -3.37 -7.16
N ARG A 62 -2.88 -3.58 -8.49
CA ARG A 62 -1.94 -2.89 -9.38
C ARG A 62 -2.07 -1.37 -9.26
N TYR A 63 -3.30 -0.84 -9.28
CA TYR A 63 -3.53 0.60 -9.17
C TYR A 63 -3.23 1.14 -7.76
N ALA A 64 -3.48 0.36 -6.70
CA ALA A 64 -3.05 0.71 -5.35
C ALA A 64 -1.53 0.92 -5.30
N ILE A 65 -0.75 -0.08 -5.73
CA ILE A 65 0.72 -0.02 -5.74
C ILE A 65 1.23 1.14 -6.61
N LYS A 66 0.66 1.35 -7.80
CA LYS A 66 1.03 2.46 -8.68
C LYS A 66 0.83 3.81 -7.99
N ARG A 67 -0.31 4.03 -7.34
CA ARG A 67 -0.62 5.28 -6.63
C ARG A 67 0.32 5.49 -5.44
N LEU A 68 0.57 4.46 -4.64
CA LEU A 68 1.48 4.53 -3.51
C LEU A 68 2.90 4.91 -3.94
N ARG A 69 3.42 4.27 -5.00
CA ARG A 69 4.72 4.63 -5.58
C ARG A 69 4.76 6.09 -6.02
N ASN A 70 3.79 6.54 -6.80
CA ASN A 70 3.72 7.92 -7.26
C ASN A 70 3.62 8.93 -6.11
N SER A 71 2.95 8.59 -5.01
CA SER A 71 2.86 9.44 -3.82
C SER A 71 4.19 9.55 -3.07
N LEU A 72 4.97 8.46 -3.02
CA LEU A 72 6.25 8.42 -2.33
C LEU A 72 7.40 8.98 -3.18
N GLU A 73 7.35 8.86 -4.51
CA GLU A 73 8.33 9.48 -5.41
C GLU A 73 8.34 11.01 -5.26
N LYS A 74 7.21 11.63 -4.93
CA LYS A 74 7.12 13.07 -4.65
C LYS A 74 7.83 13.50 -3.35
N LEU A 75 8.22 12.56 -2.49
CA LEU A 75 8.95 12.82 -1.25
C LEU A 75 10.47 12.66 -1.40
N ARG A 76 10.93 12.15 -2.54
CA ARG A 76 12.34 11.92 -2.83
C ARG A 76 12.96 13.18 -3.43
#